data_AF-A0A317UWB5-F1
#
_entry.id   AF-A0A317UWB5-F1
#
_cell.length_a   1.000
_cell.length_b   1.000
_cell.length_c   1.000
_cell.angle_alpha   90.00
_cell.angle_beta   90.00
_cell.angle_gamma   90.00
#
_symmetry.space_group_name_H-M   'P 1'
#
loop_
_entity.id
_entity.type
_entity.pdbx_description
1 polymer ?
#
loop_
_entity_poly.entity_id
_entity_poly.type
_entity_poly.pdbx_seq_one_letter_code
_entity_poly.pdbx_strand_id
1 'polypeptide(L)'
;MAAEHTVTQALLEWINSFALGKTIRTTEELSDGTIIWEILQDIDPQYFLDEIPQRAPSDHWLSKWQNLKHIHKLLVNYIRQQPDGMPSGLDPNPNLELVAEKNSVKEANKLLKLLLIAAIRSPNAQTYVETLQSLSTPTQEALKNIFEEAQNGQHEAIDGEDDVKEERELPVDPELQFEERVGKMLAENNRMAREKKEMQKQIDDMHDRLARLQENNDTLQSRLASTEDRLVNLRSGKGDLGLNAKALESKSRQQEDIIATQEARLATAQDEIDSLRMTVESLRVKNQRFQKLQDDYDELKTERDQLARKANAAEKYRQKLQASQDFEKENQSLRNQIKDLQQQLKEADSQQKWNSEREVELEEYRRVLPRIEQECSEIQNLKKQLEFNNHALTERLSNAEEQRERDDALISELRERVRELEGSPGSPSLTPGTETPKLEGTLQKDFEAIGVKESQLKSENEELKKEVELLKGPSVSIGSPLEGFSEAFGETLQQARANSSQSDEYWKLYEQFTSVLKKLAEAQDALDVTKRSLNDALTEGKWPQHAERKKTIPLIHSQLKLPTGRVST
;
A
#
# COMPACT_ATOMS: atom_id res chain seq x y z
N MET A 1 -45.33 -38.84 -5.35
CA MET A 1 -46.00 -38.35 -6.57
C MET A 1 -47.25 -37.53 -6.24
N ALA A 2 -48.49 -37.99 -6.50
CA ALA A 2 -49.67 -37.11 -6.45
C ALA A 2 -49.94 -36.47 -5.06
N ALA A 3 -50.13 -37.29 -4.01
CA ALA A 3 -50.37 -36.78 -2.65
C ALA A 3 -49.19 -35.94 -2.12
N GLU A 4 -47.97 -36.34 -2.45
CA GLU A 4 -46.73 -35.63 -2.11
C GLU A 4 -46.67 -34.23 -2.77
N HIS A 5 -47.10 -34.09 -4.02
CA HIS A 5 -47.21 -32.78 -4.67
C HIS A 5 -48.27 -31.90 -3.99
N THR A 6 -49.42 -32.45 -3.60
CA THR A 6 -50.44 -31.72 -2.83
C THR A 6 -49.89 -31.22 -1.49
N VAL A 7 -49.15 -32.07 -0.77
CA VAL A 7 -48.44 -31.70 0.46
C VAL A 7 -47.42 -30.59 0.22
N THR A 8 -46.62 -30.68 -0.86
CA THR A 8 -45.65 -29.63 -1.23
C THR A 8 -46.34 -28.29 -1.48
N GLN A 9 -47.42 -28.27 -2.27
CA GLN A 9 -48.13 -27.03 -2.60
C GLN A 9 -48.76 -26.39 -1.36
N ALA A 10 -49.36 -27.18 -0.47
CA ALA A 10 -49.96 -26.68 0.77
C ALA A 10 -48.91 -26.11 1.74
N LEU A 11 -47.76 -26.76 1.87
CA LEU A 11 -46.64 -26.26 2.69
C LEU A 11 -46.02 -24.98 2.09
N LEU A 12 -45.92 -24.89 0.76
CA LEU A 12 -45.46 -23.67 0.08
C LEU A 12 -46.47 -22.52 0.16
N GLU A 13 -47.78 -22.77 0.05
CA GLU A 13 -48.82 -21.74 0.26
C GLU A 13 -48.76 -21.20 1.69
N TRP A 14 -48.60 -22.07 2.69
CA TRP A 14 -48.38 -21.65 4.08
C TRP A 14 -47.11 -20.82 4.27
N ILE A 15 -45.97 -21.24 3.69
CA ILE A 15 -44.71 -20.46 3.74
C ILE A 15 -44.88 -19.08 3.10
N ASN A 16 -45.65 -18.97 2.01
CA ASN A 16 -45.94 -17.69 1.37
C ASN A 16 -46.89 -16.77 2.16
N SER A 17 -47.42 -17.20 3.31
CA SER A 17 -48.17 -16.32 4.23
C SER A 17 -47.28 -15.48 5.15
N PHE A 18 -45.99 -15.83 5.28
CA PHE A 18 -44.99 -15.04 6.00
C PHE A 18 -44.52 -13.84 5.16
N ALA A 19 -43.99 -12.80 5.81
CA ALA A 19 -43.57 -11.54 5.18
C ALA A 19 -42.20 -11.62 4.45
N LEU A 20 -41.98 -12.67 3.65
CA LEU A 20 -40.66 -13.07 3.11
C LEU A 20 -40.08 -12.17 1.99
N GLY A 21 -40.79 -11.11 1.58
CA GLY A 21 -40.37 -10.22 0.48
C GLY A 21 -40.34 -10.82 -0.93
N LYS A 22 -40.48 -12.16 -1.06
CA LYS A 22 -40.54 -12.92 -2.33
C LYS A 22 -41.55 -14.06 -2.23
N THR A 23 -42.17 -14.42 -3.36
CA THR A 23 -43.09 -15.56 -3.44
C THR A 23 -42.35 -16.82 -3.85
N ILE A 24 -42.27 -17.79 -2.94
CA ILE A 24 -41.59 -19.08 -3.11
C ILE A 24 -42.44 -20.01 -3.97
N ARG A 25 -41.85 -20.65 -4.98
CA ARG A 25 -42.58 -21.53 -5.93
C ARG A 25 -42.07 -22.97 -5.93
N THR A 26 -40.88 -23.23 -5.40
CA THR A 26 -40.28 -24.56 -5.32
C THR A 26 -39.59 -24.79 -3.98
N THR A 27 -39.41 -26.06 -3.58
CA THR A 27 -38.62 -26.42 -2.39
C THR A 27 -37.11 -26.21 -2.58
N GLU A 28 -36.63 -26.03 -3.82
CA GLU A 28 -35.24 -25.69 -4.12
C GLU A 28 -34.87 -24.28 -3.62
N GLU A 29 -35.80 -23.32 -3.70
CA GLU A 29 -35.60 -21.98 -3.14
C GLU A 29 -35.40 -21.97 -1.62
N LEU A 30 -35.82 -23.03 -0.92
CA LEU A 30 -35.67 -23.24 0.52
C LEU A 30 -34.43 -24.08 0.88
N SER A 31 -33.69 -24.58 -0.13
CA SER A 31 -32.57 -25.52 0.06
C SER A 31 -31.37 -24.94 0.80
N ASP A 32 -31.20 -23.62 0.82
CA ASP A 32 -30.09 -22.92 1.49
C ASP A 32 -30.29 -22.72 3.01
N GLY A 33 -31.52 -22.93 3.49
CA GLY A 33 -31.93 -22.71 4.87
C GLY A 33 -32.19 -21.26 5.25
N THR A 34 -31.87 -20.26 4.42
CA THR A 34 -31.92 -18.84 4.80
C THR A 34 -33.35 -18.41 5.14
N ILE A 35 -34.30 -18.73 4.26
CA ILE A 35 -35.73 -18.42 4.44
C ILE A 35 -36.31 -19.20 5.63
N ILE A 36 -35.89 -20.45 5.81
CA ILE A 36 -36.34 -21.28 6.95
C ILE A 36 -35.87 -20.66 8.27
N TRP A 37 -34.68 -20.05 8.31
CA TRP A 37 -34.21 -19.30 9.47
C TRP A 37 -35.00 -18.02 9.72
N GLU A 38 -35.29 -17.22 8.68
CA GLU A 38 -36.14 -16.02 8.78
C GLU A 38 -37.51 -16.36 9.38
N ILE A 39 -38.12 -17.47 8.95
CA ILE A 39 -39.38 -17.98 9.51
C ILE A 39 -39.23 -18.43 10.97
N LEU A 40 -38.13 -19.09 11.35
CA LEU A 40 -37.89 -19.49 12.75
C LEU A 40 -37.69 -18.27 13.67
N GLN A 41 -37.05 -17.21 13.19
CA GLN A 41 -36.89 -15.96 13.95
C GLN A 41 -38.19 -15.15 14.07
N ASP A 42 -39.13 -15.30 13.14
CA ASP A 42 -40.50 -14.80 13.29
C ASP A 42 -41.29 -15.61 14.36
N ILE A 43 -41.21 -16.94 14.28
CA ILE A 43 -41.91 -17.88 15.18
C ILE A 43 -41.51 -17.70 16.65
N ASP A 44 -40.21 -17.65 16.95
CA ASP A 44 -39.71 -17.44 18.31
C ASP A 44 -38.33 -16.72 18.32
N PRO A 45 -38.31 -15.37 18.30
CA PRO A 45 -37.06 -14.61 18.36
C PRO A 45 -36.34 -14.70 19.72
N GLN A 46 -36.93 -15.33 20.75
CA GLN A 46 -36.26 -15.57 22.03
C GLN A 46 -35.52 -16.91 22.07
N TYR A 47 -35.92 -17.88 21.22
CA TYR A 47 -35.22 -19.15 21.06
C TYR A 47 -34.20 -19.11 19.92
N PHE A 48 -34.55 -18.55 18.76
CA PHE A 48 -33.70 -18.53 17.56
C PHE A 48 -32.79 -17.29 17.50
N LEU A 49 -32.04 -17.06 18.60
CA LEU A 49 -31.20 -15.87 18.83
C LEU A 49 -29.89 -15.82 18.02
N ASP A 50 -29.39 -16.97 17.55
CA ASP A 50 -28.09 -17.10 16.88
C ASP A 50 -28.08 -16.55 15.44
N GLU A 51 -26.94 -16.66 14.75
CA GLU A 51 -26.83 -16.44 13.31
C GLU A 51 -26.62 -17.78 12.57
N ILE A 52 -27.23 -17.95 11.39
CA ILE A 52 -26.94 -19.14 10.56
C ILE A 52 -25.45 -19.24 10.20
N PRO A 53 -24.86 -20.46 10.15
CA PRO A 53 -23.44 -20.66 9.87
C PRO A 53 -22.91 -19.94 8.63
N GLN A 54 -23.74 -19.78 7.59
CA GLN A 54 -23.37 -19.10 6.37
C GLN A 54 -24.53 -18.25 5.82
N ARG A 55 -24.52 -16.95 6.14
CA ARG A 55 -25.49 -15.94 5.64
C ARG A 55 -25.36 -15.56 4.17
N ALA A 56 -24.19 -15.75 3.57
CA ALA A 56 -23.98 -15.40 2.16
C ALA A 56 -24.58 -16.51 1.26
N PRO A 57 -25.46 -16.19 0.29
CA PRO A 57 -26.03 -17.18 -0.60
C PRO A 57 -24.91 -17.90 -1.35
N SER A 58 -24.90 -19.23 -1.27
CA SER A 58 -23.82 -20.06 -1.79
C SER A 58 -24.38 -21.30 -2.46
N ASP A 59 -24.07 -21.45 -3.74
CA ASP A 59 -24.50 -22.60 -4.55
C ASP A 59 -23.80 -23.91 -4.16
N HIS A 60 -22.81 -23.85 -3.27
CA HIS A 60 -22.10 -25.03 -2.81
C HIS A 60 -22.95 -25.83 -1.80
N TRP A 61 -23.36 -27.03 -2.20
CA TRP A 61 -24.27 -27.90 -1.42
C TRP A 61 -23.82 -28.15 0.02
N LEU A 62 -22.51 -28.20 0.31
CA LEU A 62 -22.02 -28.41 1.67
C LEU A 62 -22.35 -27.22 2.59
N SER A 63 -22.40 -26.00 2.06
CA SER A 63 -22.79 -24.79 2.80
C SER A 63 -24.28 -24.80 3.13
N LYS A 64 -25.11 -25.14 2.12
CA LYS A 64 -26.54 -25.39 2.30
C LYS A 64 -26.79 -26.46 3.38
N TRP A 65 -26.07 -27.59 3.31
CA TRP A 65 -26.15 -28.68 4.28
C TRP A 65 -25.76 -28.26 5.71
N GLN A 66 -24.74 -27.40 5.88
CA GLN A 66 -24.34 -26.88 7.18
C GLN A 66 -25.42 -25.97 7.79
N ASN A 67 -26.02 -25.08 7.00
CA ASN A 67 -27.16 -24.26 7.43
C ASN A 67 -28.34 -25.16 7.84
N LEU A 68 -28.78 -26.07 6.96
CA LEU A 68 -29.89 -26.99 7.24
C LEU A 68 -29.63 -27.85 8.49
N LYS A 69 -28.40 -28.28 8.74
CA LYS A 69 -28.01 -29.08 9.91
C LYS A 69 -28.03 -28.28 11.21
N HIS A 70 -27.71 -26.99 11.17
CA HIS A 70 -27.87 -26.08 12.30
C HIS A 70 -29.37 -25.85 12.60
N ILE A 71 -30.13 -25.50 11.57
CA ILE A 71 -31.59 -25.30 11.61
C ILE A 71 -32.31 -26.52 12.20
N HIS A 72 -32.06 -27.71 11.64
CA HIS A 72 -32.69 -28.97 12.06
C HIS A 72 -32.38 -29.31 13.52
N LYS A 73 -31.13 -29.13 13.97
CA LYS A 73 -30.74 -29.35 15.36
C LYS A 73 -31.52 -28.46 16.32
N LEU A 74 -31.64 -27.17 16.03
CA LEU A 74 -32.39 -26.24 16.88
C LEU A 74 -33.90 -26.51 16.82
N LEU A 75 -34.45 -26.75 15.63
CA LEU A 75 -35.86 -27.07 15.41
C LEU A 75 -36.32 -28.34 16.13
N VAL A 76 -35.56 -29.44 16.06
CA VAL A 76 -35.87 -30.68 16.80
C VAL A 76 -35.72 -30.49 18.31
N ASN A 77 -34.73 -29.73 18.76
CA ASN A 77 -34.58 -29.39 20.18
C ASN A 77 -35.75 -28.54 20.69
N TYR A 78 -36.22 -27.56 19.91
CA TYR A 78 -37.34 -26.69 20.23
C TYR A 78 -38.62 -27.50 20.46
N ILE A 79 -39.01 -28.34 19.49
CA ILE A 79 -40.22 -29.16 19.59
C ILE A 79 -40.12 -30.17 20.75
N ARG A 80 -38.92 -30.70 21.04
CA ARG A 80 -38.69 -31.60 22.19
C ARG A 80 -38.73 -30.91 23.56
N GLN A 81 -38.61 -29.59 23.62
CA GLN A 81 -38.73 -28.82 24.87
C GLN A 81 -40.18 -28.41 25.18
N GLN A 82 -41.10 -28.58 24.22
CA GLN A 82 -42.54 -28.35 24.45
C GLN A 82 -43.15 -29.46 25.32
N PRO A 83 -44.20 -29.18 26.14
CA PRO A 83 -44.78 -30.14 27.08
C PRO A 83 -45.24 -31.47 26.45
N ASP A 84 -45.75 -31.41 25.22
CA ASP A 84 -46.27 -32.56 24.47
C ASP A 84 -45.17 -33.38 23.74
N GLY A 85 -43.91 -32.94 23.81
CA GLY A 85 -42.78 -33.60 23.17
C GLY A 85 -42.86 -33.72 21.64
N MET A 86 -42.16 -34.72 21.09
CA MET A 86 -42.11 -35.00 19.65
C MET A 86 -43.36 -35.81 19.22
N PRO A 87 -44.15 -35.40 18.21
CA PRO A 87 -45.32 -36.14 17.76
C PRO A 87 -44.95 -37.52 17.19
N SER A 88 -45.70 -38.58 17.56
CA SER A 88 -45.38 -39.97 17.24
C SER A 88 -45.39 -40.31 15.75
N GLY A 89 -46.18 -39.61 14.93
CA GLY A 89 -46.27 -39.81 13.49
C GLY A 89 -45.28 -38.98 12.67
N LEU A 90 -44.50 -38.09 13.31
CA LEU A 90 -43.62 -37.14 12.64
C LEU A 90 -42.18 -37.66 12.59
N ASP A 91 -41.66 -37.91 11.37
CA ASP A 91 -40.25 -38.26 11.16
C ASP A 91 -39.34 -37.12 11.65
N PRO A 92 -38.52 -37.33 12.70
CA PRO A 92 -37.67 -36.29 13.27
C PRO A 92 -36.36 -36.11 12.51
N ASN A 93 -36.04 -36.97 11.53
CA ASN A 93 -34.73 -37.08 10.89
C ASN A 93 -34.81 -37.00 9.34
N PRO A 94 -35.28 -35.88 8.76
CA PRO A 94 -35.16 -35.64 7.31
C PRO A 94 -33.70 -35.77 6.84
N ASN A 95 -33.49 -36.40 5.68
CA ASN A 95 -32.16 -36.48 5.08
C ASN A 95 -31.78 -35.14 4.42
N LEU A 96 -31.14 -34.28 5.23
CA LEU A 96 -30.69 -32.93 4.85
C LEU A 96 -29.66 -32.90 3.71
N GLU A 97 -28.89 -33.99 3.53
CA GLU A 97 -27.92 -34.10 2.43
C GLU A 97 -28.66 -34.20 1.08
N LEU A 98 -29.73 -35.00 1.02
CA LEU A 98 -30.60 -35.07 -0.16
C LEU A 98 -31.39 -33.79 -0.41
N VAL A 99 -31.64 -32.95 0.60
CA VAL A 99 -32.21 -31.61 0.42
C VAL A 99 -31.17 -30.64 -0.17
N ALA A 100 -29.95 -30.63 0.36
CA ALA A 100 -28.91 -29.68 -0.01
C ALA A 100 -28.20 -29.98 -1.35
N GLU A 101 -27.99 -31.25 -1.68
CA GLU A 101 -27.28 -31.71 -2.88
C GLU A 101 -28.26 -32.03 -4.03
N LYS A 102 -29.42 -32.62 -3.72
CA LYS A 102 -30.35 -33.21 -4.71
C LYS A 102 -31.74 -32.59 -4.71
N ASN A 103 -31.96 -31.47 -3.99
CA ASN A 103 -33.23 -30.75 -3.90
C ASN A 103 -34.46 -31.65 -3.60
N SER A 104 -34.28 -32.71 -2.80
CA SER A 104 -35.27 -33.76 -2.59
C SER A 104 -36.56 -33.23 -1.96
N VAL A 105 -37.62 -33.10 -2.78
CA VAL A 105 -38.95 -32.62 -2.37
C VAL A 105 -39.50 -33.42 -1.18
N LYS A 106 -39.28 -34.75 -1.15
CA LYS A 106 -39.72 -35.63 -0.05
C LYS A 106 -39.09 -35.23 1.29
N GLU A 107 -37.78 -35.02 1.31
CA GLU A 107 -37.04 -34.75 2.54
C GLU A 107 -37.13 -33.26 2.94
N ALA A 108 -37.33 -32.37 1.96
CA ALA A 108 -37.72 -30.98 2.21
C ALA A 108 -39.10 -30.91 2.88
N ASN A 109 -40.11 -31.62 2.35
CA ASN A 109 -41.44 -31.67 2.94
C ASN A 109 -41.42 -32.16 4.40
N LYS A 110 -40.59 -33.15 4.76
CA LYS A 110 -40.40 -33.55 6.17
C LYS A 110 -39.86 -32.41 7.05
N LEU A 111 -38.83 -31.69 6.58
CA LEU A 111 -38.29 -30.53 7.31
C LEU A 111 -39.33 -29.41 7.46
N LEU A 112 -40.17 -29.19 6.44
CA LEU A 112 -41.26 -28.22 6.50
C LEU A 112 -42.43 -28.68 7.38
N LYS A 113 -42.72 -29.99 7.49
CA LYS A 113 -43.64 -30.52 8.50
C LYS A 113 -43.13 -30.25 9.93
N LEU A 114 -41.83 -30.40 10.19
CA LEU A 114 -41.22 -30.03 11.47
C LEU A 114 -41.37 -28.51 11.74
N LEU A 115 -41.12 -27.66 10.74
CA LEU A 115 -41.29 -26.21 10.82
C LEU A 115 -42.73 -25.80 11.16
N LEU A 116 -43.72 -26.41 10.49
CA LEU A 116 -45.15 -26.21 10.73
C LEU A 116 -45.56 -26.57 12.18
N ILE A 117 -45.07 -27.70 12.69
CA ILE A 117 -45.33 -28.14 14.07
C ILE A 117 -44.68 -27.20 15.09
N ALA A 118 -43.50 -26.64 14.80
CA ALA A 118 -42.89 -25.61 15.64
C ALA A 118 -43.70 -24.30 15.67
N ALA A 119 -44.21 -23.84 14.52
CA ALA A 119 -45.06 -22.65 14.46
C ALA A 119 -46.35 -22.79 15.29
N ILE A 120 -47.05 -23.93 15.13
CA ILE A 120 -48.32 -24.23 15.83
C ILE A 120 -48.10 -24.51 17.33
N ARG A 121 -46.87 -24.81 17.77
CA ARG A 121 -46.50 -25.02 19.18
C ARG A 121 -45.61 -23.90 19.76
N SER A 122 -45.62 -22.72 19.14
CA SER A 122 -44.86 -21.54 19.60
C SER A 122 -45.63 -20.69 20.62
N PRO A 123 -44.98 -19.77 21.35
CA PRO A 123 -45.67 -18.77 22.17
C PRO A 123 -46.67 -17.92 21.38
N ASN A 124 -46.42 -17.73 20.07
CA ASN A 124 -47.25 -16.96 19.14
C ASN A 124 -48.23 -17.84 18.34
N ALA A 125 -48.46 -19.09 18.73
CA ALA A 125 -49.22 -20.08 17.97
C ALA A 125 -50.62 -19.60 17.51
N GLN A 126 -51.31 -18.78 18.30
CA GLN A 126 -52.61 -18.22 17.91
C GLN A 126 -52.54 -17.45 16.59
N THR A 127 -51.53 -16.60 16.41
CA THR A 127 -51.33 -15.81 15.18
C THR A 127 -51.13 -16.72 13.97
N TYR A 128 -50.34 -17.78 14.10
CA TYR A 128 -50.12 -18.73 13.01
C TYR A 128 -51.35 -19.60 12.72
N VAL A 129 -52.15 -19.93 13.73
CA VAL A 129 -53.43 -20.65 13.57
C VAL A 129 -54.50 -19.77 12.91
N GLU A 130 -54.54 -18.48 13.21
CA GLU A 130 -55.40 -17.50 12.51
C GLU A 130 -54.97 -17.32 11.04
N THR A 131 -53.66 -17.21 10.77
CA THR A 131 -53.12 -17.17 9.41
C THR A 131 -53.42 -18.45 8.63
N LEU A 132 -53.30 -19.63 9.25
CA LEU A 132 -53.66 -20.93 8.65
C LEU A 132 -55.14 -20.97 8.20
N GLN A 133 -56.05 -20.34 8.95
CA GLN A 133 -57.47 -20.24 8.60
C GLN A 133 -57.76 -19.25 7.44
N SER A 134 -56.78 -18.45 7.02
CA SER A 134 -56.89 -17.53 5.86
C SER A 134 -56.44 -18.14 4.52
N LEU A 135 -55.79 -19.31 4.55
CA LEU A 135 -55.30 -20.02 3.35
C LEU A 135 -56.44 -20.65 2.55
N SER A 136 -56.15 -21.13 1.33
CA SER A 136 -57.13 -21.80 0.48
C SER A 136 -57.64 -23.10 1.11
N THR A 137 -58.93 -23.42 0.90
CA THR A 137 -59.59 -24.62 1.45
C THR A 137 -58.83 -25.94 1.18
N PRO A 138 -58.32 -26.26 -0.04
CA PRO A 138 -57.55 -27.49 -0.25
C PRO A 138 -56.22 -27.50 0.51
N THR A 139 -55.62 -26.34 0.76
CA THR A 139 -54.43 -26.20 1.60
C THR A 139 -54.76 -26.37 3.08
N GLN A 140 -55.90 -25.85 3.56
CA GLN A 140 -56.40 -26.12 4.92
C GLN A 140 -56.65 -27.61 5.15
N GLU A 141 -57.30 -28.31 4.20
CA GLU A 141 -57.52 -29.76 4.25
C GLU A 141 -56.20 -30.54 4.26
N ALA A 142 -55.24 -30.18 3.40
CA ALA A 142 -53.93 -30.81 3.35
C ALA A 142 -53.13 -30.60 4.66
N LEU A 143 -53.12 -29.39 5.21
CA LEU A 143 -52.41 -29.07 6.46
C LEU A 143 -53.08 -29.73 7.68
N LYS A 144 -54.41 -29.85 7.69
CA LYS A 144 -55.16 -30.64 8.68
C LYS A 144 -54.74 -32.12 8.63
N ASN A 145 -54.70 -32.72 7.44
CA ASN A 145 -54.30 -34.10 7.27
C ASN A 145 -52.85 -34.34 7.74
N ILE A 146 -51.94 -33.40 7.48
CA ILE A 146 -50.55 -33.42 7.97
C ILE A 146 -50.49 -33.37 9.51
N PHE A 147 -51.36 -32.60 10.16
CA PHE A 147 -51.44 -32.54 11.62
C PHE A 147 -52.02 -33.83 12.22
N GLU A 148 -53.11 -34.37 11.66
CA GLU A 148 -53.70 -35.63 12.10
C GLU A 148 -52.74 -36.82 11.88
N GLU A 149 -51.98 -36.85 10.78
CA GLU A 149 -50.89 -37.79 10.51
C GLU A 149 -49.77 -37.69 11.58
N ALA A 150 -49.30 -36.48 11.89
CA ALA A 150 -48.24 -36.26 12.87
C ALA A 150 -48.66 -36.61 14.31
N GLN A 151 -49.90 -36.28 14.70
CA GLN A 151 -50.41 -36.45 16.05
C GLN A 151 -50.86 -37.91 16.34
N ASN A 152 -51.48 -38.58 15.36
CA ASN A 152 -52.10 -39.90 15.55
C ASN A 152 -51.35 -41.07 14.88
N GLY A 153 -50.35 -40.80 14.04
CA GLY A 153 -49.57 -41.85 13.37
C GLY A 153 -48.68 -42.65 14.32
N GLN A 154 -48.62 -43.96 14.11
CA GLN A 154 -47.58 -44.82 14.67
C GLN A 154 -46.42 -44.91 13.67
N HIS A 155 -45.19 -44.61 14.11
CA HIS A 155 -43.99 -44.75 13.28
C HIS A 155 -43.52 -46.22 13.27
N GLU A 156 -44.26 -47.04 12.53
CA GLU A 156 -44.05 -48.50 12.44
C GLU A 156 -42.68 -48.89 11.87
N ALA A 157 -41.98 -49.77 12.60
CA ALA A 157 -40.82 -50.51 12.12
C ALA A 157 -41.21 -51.99 12.00
N ILE A 158 -41.29 -52.48 10.76
CA ILE A 158 -42.04 -53.69 10.36
C ILE A 158 -41.37 -55.01 10.77
N ASP A 159 -42.12 -55.93 11.44
CA ASP A 159 -41.88 -57.40 11.46
C ASP A 159 -43.08 -58.23 12.06
N GLY A 160 -43.36 -59.48 11.61
CA GLY A 160 -44.16 -60.53 12.33
C GLY A 160 -45.58 -61.01 11.83
N GLU A 161 -45.93 -62.31 12.00
CA GLU A 161 -47.14 -63.12 11.54
C GLU A 161 -47.39 -64.34 12.52
N ASP A 162 -48.43 -65.23 12.64
CA ASP A 162 -49.89 -65.51 12.28
C ASP A 162 -50.40 -66.66 13.28
N ASP A 163 -51.56 -67.38 13.36
CA ASP A 163 -52.93 -67.56 12.76
C ASP A 163 -54.00 -67.79 13.92
N VAL A 164 -54.84 -68.82 14.26
CA VAL A 164 -55.30 -70.20 13.86
C VAL A 164 -56.76 -70.46 14.38
N LYS A 165 -57.51 -71.51 13.93
CA LYS A 165 -58.91 -71.87 14.35
C LYS A 165 -59.22 -73.39 14.61
N GLU A 166 -60.48 -73.72 15.02
CA GLU A 166 -60.96 -75.01 15.61
C GLU A 166 -62.41 -75.42 15.12
N GLU A 167 -62.83 -76.72 15.14
CA GLU A 167 -64.24 -77.17 14.82
C GLU A 167 -64.71 -78.55 15.44
N ARG A 168 -65.92 -79.10 15.09
CA ARG A 168 -66.75 -80.05 15.93
C ARG A 168 -67.46 -81.28 15.24
N GLU A 169 -68.12 -82.13 16.07
CA GLU A 169 -68.88 -83.40 15.81
C GLU A 169 -70.41 -83.25 15.47
N LEU A 170 -71.17 -84.37 15.22
CA LEU A 170 -72.61 -84.68 15.54
C LEU A 170 -73.05 -86.13 15.04
N PRO A 171 -74.34 -86.59 14.90
CA PRO A 171 -75.07 -87.49 15.85
C PRO A 171 -75.74 -88.79 15.27
N VAL A 172 -76.71 -89.43 15.98
CA VAL A 172 -77.27 -90.81 15.77
C VAL A 172 -78.82 -90.90 15.95
N ASP A 173 -79.48 -91.95 15.42
CA ASP A 173 -80.93 -92.31 15.59
C ASP A 173 -81.13 -93.89 15.65
N PRO A 174 -82.32 -94.56 15.61
CA PRO A 174 -82.93 -95.11 16.83
C PRO A 174 -83.27 -96.63 16.83
N GLU A 175 -82.43 -97.49 17.41
CA GLU A 175 -82.77 -98.90 17.77
C GLU A 175 -83.69 -99.00 19.03
N LEU A 176 -84.49 -97.96 19.26
CA LEU A 176 -84.61 -97.31 20.56
C LEU A 176 -85.50 -98.03 21.59
N GLN A 177 -86.27 -99.04 21.21
CA GLN A 177 -87.32 -99.63 22.08
C GLN A 177 -86.94 -100.97 22.75
N PHE A 178 -86.02 -101.74 22.16
CA PHE A 178 -85.30 -102.77 22.92
C PHE A 178 -84.15 -102.14 23.71
N GLU A 179 -83.50 -101.13 23.11
CA GLU A 179 -82.61 -100.19 23.81
C GLU A 179 -83.31 -99.52 25.00
N GLU A 180 -84.63 -99.28 25.01
CA GLU A 180 -85.28 -98.67 26.19
C GLU A 180 -85.29 -99.61 27.42
N ARG A 181 -85.37 -100.93 27.23
CA ARG A 181 -85.47 -101.90 28.34
C ARG A 181 -84.09 -102.41 28.79
N VAL A 182 -83.22 -102.70 27.82
CA VAL A 182 -81.79 -102.93 28.09
C VAL A 182 -81.17 -101.66 28.64
N GLY A 183 -81.56 -100.49 28.12
CA GLY A 183 -81.19 -99.16 28.57
C GLY A 183 -81.74 -98.74 29.92
N LYS A 184 -82.87 -99.28 30.39
CA LYS A 184 -83.29 -99.10 31.80
C LYS A 184 -82.40 -99.91 32.75
N MET A 185 -82.08 -101.16 32.40
CA MET A 185 -81.08 -101.98 33.12
C MET A 185 -79.68 -101.36 33.07
N LEU A 186 -79.26 -100.83 31.92
CA LEU A 186 -77.99 -100.13 31.75
C LEU A 186 -78.00 -98.76 32.44
N ALA A 187 -79.11 -98.02 32.46
CA ALA A 187 -79.21 -96.75 33.16
C ALA A 187 -79.20 -96.95 34.68
N GLU A 188 -79.78 -98.03 35.20
CA GLU A 188 -79.66 -98.42 36.60
C GLU A 188 -78.27 -98.96 36.94
N ASN A 189 -77.67 -99.81 36.10
CA ASN A 189 -76.29 -100.24 36.27
C ASN A 189 -75.32 -99.05 36.19
N ASN A 190 -75.50 -98.14 35.24
CA ASN A 190 -74.75 -96.88 35.12
C ASN A 190 -75.10 -95.88 36.24
N ARG A 191 -76.28 -95.96 36.87
CA ARG A 191 -76.61 -95.20 38.09
C ARG A 191 -75.80 -95.76 39.25
N MET A 192 -75.88 -97.06 39.53
CA MET A 192 -75.11 -97.70 40.59
C MET A 192 -73.59 -97.66 40.35
N ALA A 193 -73.13 -97.66 39.10
CA ALA A 193 -71.72 -97.48 38.75
C ALA A 193 -71.27 -96.03 38.91
N ARG A 194 -72.12 -95.03 38.63
CA ARG A 194 -71.86 -93.62 38.96
C ARG A 194 -71.86 -93.39 40.48
N GLU A 195 -72.83 -93.95 41.20
CA GLU A 195 -72.90 -93.90 42.67
C GLU A 195 -71.68 -94.60 43.29
N LYS A 196 -71.29 -95.79 42.81
CA LYS A 196 -70.06 -96.46 43.22
C LYS A 196 -68.81 -95.64 42.89
N LYS A 197 -68.74 -95.01 41.72
CA LYS A 197 -67.61 -94.15 41.32
C LYS A 197 -67.53 -92.88 42.16
N GLU A 198 -68.67 -92.27 42.51
CA GLU A 198 -68.72 -91.08 43.36
C GLU A 198 -68.43 -91.43 44.83
N MET A 199 -68.93 -92.56 45.34
CA MET A 199 -68.54 -93.10 46.66
C MET A 199 -67.06 -93.46 46.72
N GLN A 200 -66.50 -94.06 45.66
CA GLN A 200 -65.06 -94.31 45.56
C GLN A 200 -64.29 -92.99 45.57
N LYS A 201 -64.68 -92.01 44.75
CA LYS A 201 -64.10 -90.67 44.72
C LYS A 201 -64.19 -89.94 46.06
N GLN A 202 -65.25 -90.13 46.84
CA GLN A 202 -65.37 -89.60 48.21
C GLN A 202 -64.44 -90.33 49.19
N ILE A 203 -64.27 -91.65 49.05
CA ILE A 203 -63.27 -92.41 49.80
C ILE A 203 -61.86 -91.93 49.45
N ASP A 204 -61.57 -91.71 48.16
CA ASP A 204 -60.28 -91.24 47.67
C ASP A 204 -60.00 -89.81 48.18
N ASP A 205 -60.95 -88.87 48.08
CA ASP A 205 -60.85 -87.50 48.63
C ASP A 205 -60.64 -87.50 50.15
N MET A 206 -61.30 -88.40 50.89
CA MET A 206 -61.05 -88.56 52.33
C MET A 206 -59.65 -89.12 52.63
N HIS A 207 -59.11 -90.03 51.82
CA HIS A 207 -57.72 -90.49 51.96
C HIS A 207 -56.71 -89.37 51.62
N ASP A 208 -56.93 -88.65 50.53
CA ASP A 208 -56.13 -87.48 50.13
C ASP A 208 -56.12 -86.42 51.22
N ARG A 209 -57.29 -86.13 51.81
CA ARG A 209 -57.42 -85.20 52.94
C ARG A 209 -56.73 -85.70 54.20
N LEU A 210 -56.78 -87.00 54.49
CA LEU A 210 -56.12 -87.60 55.65
C LEU A 210 -54.59 -87.57 55.47
N ALA A 211 -54.07 -87.90 54.28
CA ALA A 211 -52.66 -87.80 53.94
C ALA A 211 -52.13 -86.35 54.07
N ARG A 212 -52.87 -85.36 53.53
CA ARG A 212 -52.55 -83.93 53.70
C ARG A 212 -52.59 -83.48 55.16
N LEU A 213 -53.46 -84.06 55.98
CA LEU A 213 -53.50 -83.78 57.42
C LEU A 213 -52.33 -84.44 58.18
N GLN A 214 -51.85 -85.61 57.74
CA GLN A 214 -50.64 -86.23 58.27
C GLN A 214 -49.40 -85.43 57.89
N GLU A 215 -49.23 -85.06 56.61
CA GLU A 215 -48.13 -84.19 56.15
C GLU A 215 -48.09 -82.85 56.90
N ASN A 216 -49.27 -82.24 57.13
CA ASN A 216 -49.38 -81.03 57.95
C ASN A 216 -49.00 -81.29 59.42
N ASN A 217 -49.37 -82.44 59.99
CA ASN A 217 -48.97 -82.80 61.35
C ASN A 217 -47.46 -83.02 61.46
N ASP A 218 -46.85 -83.76 60.54
CA ASP A 218 -45.42 -84.08 60.52
C ASP A 218 -44.57 -82.82 60.27
N THR A 219 -45.02 -81.92 59.38
CA THR A 219 -44.36 -80.62 59.19
C THR A 219 -44.55 -79.69 60.39
N LEU A 220 -45.67 -79.74 61.10
CA LEU A 220 -45.85 -79.03 62.37
C LEU A 220 -44.97 -79.60 63.50
N GLN A 221 -44.84 -80.94 63.61
CA GLN A 221 -43.93 -81.58 64.58
C GLN A 221 -42.46 -81.25 64.28
N SER A 222 -42.05 -81.34 63.02
CA SER A 222 -40.70 -80.95 62.58
C SER A 222 -40.39 -79.48 62.87
N ARG A 223 -41.36 -78.58 62.65
CA ARG A 223 -41.25 -77.17 63.03
C ARG A 223 -41.20 -76.98 64.54
N LEU A 224 -42.00 -77.72 65.32
CA LEU A 224 -42.00 -77.67 66.77
C LEU A 224 -40.63 -78.07 67.32
N ALA A 225 -40.13 -79.25 66.95
CA ALA A 225 -38.80 -79.73 67.34
C ALA A 225 -37.69 -78.73 66.94
N SER A 226 -37.75 -78.15 65.73
CA SER A 226 -36.81 -77.11 65.30
C SER A 226 -36.90 -75.83 66.15
N THR A 227 -38.10 -75.42 66.60
CA THR A 227 -38.24 -74.30 67.53
C THR A 227 -37.80 -74.64 68.96
N GLU A 228 -37.98 -75.87 69.41
CA GLU A 228 -37.53 -76.35 70.72
C GLU A 228 -36.00 -76.43 70.77
N ASP A 229 -35.34 -77.01 69.76
CA ASP A 229 -33.87 -76.99 69.62
C ASP A 229 -33.33 -75.55 69.61
N ARG A 230 -33.98 -74.63 68.88
CA ARG A 230 -33.59 -73.22 68.88
C ARG A 230 -33.75 -72.59 70.27
N LEU A 231 -34.86 -72.86 70.97
CA LEU A 231 -35.09 -72.37 72.34
C LEU A 231 -34.11 -72.98 73.34
N VAL A 232 -33.72 -74.25 73.20
CA VAL A 232 -32.67 -74.89 74.02
C VAL A 232 -31.32 -74.23 73.78
N ASN A 233 -30.92 -74.02 72.52
CA ASN A 233 -29.66 -73.35 72.17
C ASN A 233 -29.59 -71.90 72.68
N LEU A 234 -30.71 -71.16 72.60
CA LEU A 234 -30.85 -69.81 73.18
C LEU A 234 -30.79 -69.85 74.73
N ARG A 235 -31.56 -70.72 75.38
CA ARG A 235 -31.61 -70.85 76.85
C ARG A 235 -30.29 -71.35 77.44
N SER A 236 -29.52 -72.14 76.70
CA SER A 236 -28.20 -72.64 77.11
C SER A 236 -27.11 -71.54 77.12
N GLY A 237 -27.41 -70.31 76.66
CA GLY A 237 -26.44 -69.22 76.57
C GLY A 237 -25.33 -69.42 75.54
N LYS A 238 -25.40 -70.52 74.78
CA LYS A 238 -24.40 -70.95 73.79
C LYS A 238 -24.76 -70.54 72.35
N GLY A 239 -25.85 -69.79 72.18
CA GLY A 239 -26.27 -69.24 70.89
C GLY A 239 -25.41 -68.05 70.45
N ASP A 240 -24.27 -68.33 69.83
CA ASP A 240 -23.60 -67.66 68.69
C ASP A 240 -23.38 -66.12 68.64
N LEU A 241 -23.93 -65.34 69.57
CA LEU A 241 -23.88 -63.87 69.59
C LEU A 241 -22.44 -63.34 69.64
N GLY A 242 -21.55 -64.02 70.36
CA GLY A 242 -20.13 -63.64 70.47
C GLY A 242 -19.29 -63.93 69.21
N LEU A 243 -19.76 -64.80 68.30
CA LEU A 243 -19.11 -65.04 67.01
C LEU A 243 -19.68 -64.10 65.96
N ASN A 244 -21.01 -63.94 65.89
CA ASN A 244 -21.64 -62.95 65.00
C ASN A 244 -21.21 -61.52 65.32
N ALA A 245 -21.07 -61.13 66.59
CA ALA A 245 -20.55 -59.81 66.97
C ALA A 245 -19.11 -59.58 66.45
N LYS A 246 -18.23 -60.58 66.55
CA LYS A 246 -16.85 -60.49 66.02
C LYS A 246 -16.80 -60.52 64.50
N ALA A 247 -17.71 -61.24 63.84
CA ALA A 247 -17.84 -61.22 62.39
C ALA A 247 -18.35 -59.85 61.89
N LEU A 248 -19.31 -59.24 62.60
CA LEU A 248 -19.79 -57.88 62.36
C LEU A 248 -18.69 -56.83 62.62
N GLU A 249 -17.94 -56.94 63.70
CA GLU A 249 -16.81 -56.06 64.01
C GLU A 249 -15.70 -56.15 62.94
N SER A 250 -15.34 -57.38 62.53
CA SER A 250 -14.38 -57.61 61.44
C SER A 250 -14.87 -57.01 60.12
N LYS A 251 -16.16 -57.16 59.81
CA LYS A 251 -16.79 -56.57 58.62
C LYS A 251 -16.84 -55.04 58.70
N SER A 252 -17.10 -54.46 59.86
CA SER A 252 -17.06 -53.01 60.09
C SER A 252 -15.67 -52.47 59.77
N ARG A 253 -14.62 -53.06 60.36
CA ARG A 253 -13.22 -52.68 60.09
C ARG A 253 -12.86 -52.83 58.61
N GLN A 254 -13.28 -53.91 57.94
CA GLN A 254 -13.09 -54.06 56.50
C GLN A 254 -13.82 -52.97 55.69
N GLN A 255 -15.01 -52.53 56.12
CA GLN A 255 -15.72 -51.42 55.49
C GLN A 255 -15.05 -50.07 55.78
N GLU A 256 -14.51 -49.87 56.98
CA GLU A 256 -13.71 -48.70 57.38
C GLU A 256 -12.40 -48.61 56.56
N ASP A 257 -11.67 -49.72 56.38
CA ASP A 257 -10.49 -49.81 55.52
C ASP A 257 -10.82 -49.51 54.04
N ILE A 258 -11.98 -50.01 53.56
CA ILE A 258 -12.46 -49.72 52.20
C ILE A 258 -12.85 -48.24 52.05
N ILE A 259 -13.47 -47.63 53.06
CA ILE A 259 -13.80 -46.20 53.07
C ILE A 259 -12.51 -45.37 53.07
N ALA A 260 -11.57 -45.63 53.98
CA ALA A 260 -10.30 -44.90 54.07
C ALA A 260 -9.47 -45.01 52.78
N THR A 261 -9.46 -46.17 52.11
CA THR A 261 -8.77 -46.34 50.81
C THR A 261 -9.53 -45.71 49.63
N GLN A 262 -10.84 -45.53 49.72
CA GLN A 262 -11.63 -44.74 48.75
C GLN A 262 -11.44 -43.23 48.98
N GLU A 263 -11.46 -42.76 50.22
CA GLU A 263 -11.19 -41.37 50.61
C GLU A 263 -9.78 -40.94 50.19
N ALA A 264 -8.77 -41.77 50.44
CA ALA A 264 -7.40 -41.52 49.98
C ALA A 264 -7.30 -41.41 48.44
N ARG A 265 -8.03 -42.25 47.70
CA ARG A 265 -8.10 -42.18 46.23
C ARG A 265 -8.84 -40.93 45.72
N LEU A 266 -9.91 -40.52 46.41
CA LEU A 266 -10.64 -39.29 46.11
C LEU A 266 -9.76 -38.06 46.37
N ALA A 267 -8.97 -38.05 47.45
CA ALA A 267 -8.00 -36.99 47.73
C ALA A 267 -6.94 -36.90 46.62
N THR A 268 -6.30 -38.01 46.23
CA THR A 268 -5.31 -38.00 45.13
C THR A 268 -5.92 -37.58 43.80
N ALA A 269 -7.15 -38.01 43.50
CA ALA A 269 -7.85 -37.59 42.28
C ALA A 269 -8.22 -36.10 42.30
N GLN A 270 -8.54 -35.53 43.48
CA GLN A 270 -8.80 -34.10 43.63
C GLN A 270 -7.52 -33.27 43.46
N ASP A 271 -6.39 -33.71 44.05
CA ASP A 271 -5.07 -33.09 43.84
C ASP A 271 -4.66 -33.13 42.36
N GLU A 272 -4.88 -34.25 41.67
CA GLU A 272 -4.67 -34.37 40.23
C GLU A 272 -5.57 -33.39 39.45
N ILE A 273 -6.87 -33.33 39.74
CA ILE A 273 -7.83 -32.40 39.11
C ILE A 273 -7.41 -30.94 39.28
N ASP A 274 -7.01 -30.53 40.48
CA ASP A 274 -6.61 -29.14 40.74
C ASP A 274 -5.22 -28.82 40.17
N SER A 275 -4.30 -29.77 40.13
CA SER A 275 -3.04 -29.61 39.37
C SER A 275 -3.31 -29.42 37.87
N LEU A 276 -4.21 -30.22 37.28
CA LEU A 276 -4.60 -30.12 35.88
C LEU A 276 -5.27 -28.77 35.59
N ARG A 277 -6.20 -28.32 36.45
CA ARG A 277 -6.82 -26.97 36.37
C ARG A 277 -5.77 -25.86 36.35
N MET A 278 -4.75 -25.93 37.21
CA MET A 278 -3.65 -24.96 37.23
C MET A 278 -2.80 -25.01 35.94
N THR A 279 -2.57 -26.19 35.36
CA THR A 279 -1.89 -26.28 34.05
C THR A 279 -2.75 -25.72 32.91
N VAL A 280 -4.06 -25.96 32.92
CA VAL A 280 -5.01 -25.43 31.92
C VAL A 280 -5.06 -23.91 31.95
N GLU A 281 -5.11 -23.29 33.14
CA GLU A 281 -5.08 -21.83 33.24
C GLU A 281 -3.70 -21.26 32.86
N SER A 282 -2.61 -21.94 33.23
CA SER A 282 -1.26 -21.57 32.77
C SER A 282 -1.14 -21.59 31.23
N LEU A 283 -1.74 -22.60 30.58
CA LEU A 283 -1.79 -22.70 29.12
C LEU A 283 -2.73 -21.66 28.50
N ARG A 284 -3.88 -21.36 29.13
CA ARG A 284 -4.81 -20.30 28.71
C ARG A 284 -4.12 -18.92 28.70
N VAL A 285 -3.41 -18.58 29.78
CA VAL A 285 -2.64 -17.32 29.87
C VAL A 285 -1.49 -17.28 28.87
N LYS A 286 -0.80 -18.40 28.62
CA LYS A 286 0.23 -18.49 27.56
C LYS A 286 -0.36 -18.28 26.16
N ASN A 287 -1.52 -18.89 25.87
CA ASN A 287 -2.20 -18.74 24.59
C ASN A 287 -2.68 -17.30 24.36
N GLN A 288 -3.26 -16.66 25.39
CA GLN A 288 -3.61 -15.23 25.34
C GLN A 288 -2.41 -14.31 25.07
N ARG A 289 -1.22 -14.63 25.62
CA ARG A 289 0.02 -13.90 25.33
C ARG A 289 0.53 -14.17 23.91
N PHE A 290 0.40 -15.39 23.41
CA PHE A 290 0.77 -15.74 22.04
C PHE A 290 -0.12 -15.02 21.03
N GLN A 291 -1.44 -15.01 21.24
CA GLN A 291 -2.38 -14.27 20.39
C GLN A 291 -2.02 -12.79 20.33
N LYS A 292 -1.84 -12.13 21.48
CA LYS A 292 -1.41 -10.71 21.51
C LYS A 292 -0.11 -10.47 20.76
N LEU A 293 0.89 -11.32 20.95
CA LEU A 293 2.17 -11.19 20.25
C LEU A 293 2.05 -11.44 18.73
N GLN A 294 1.05 -12.23 18.29
CA GLN A 294 0.70 -12.40 16.89
C GLN A 294 -0.04 -11.16 16.34
N ASP A 295 -0.98 -10.60 17.11
CA ASP A 295 -1.70 -9.37 16.77
C ASP A 295 -0.71 -8.20 16.62
N ASP A 296 0.18 -8.02 17.61
CA ASP A 296 1.30 -7.05 17.59
C ASP A 296 2.20 -7.26 16.36
N TYR A 297 2.55 -8.51 16.05
CA TYR A 297 3.40 -8.85 14.89
C TYR A 297 2.74 -8.50 13.55
N ASP A 298 1.45 -8.79 13.40
CA ASP A 298 0.72 -8.45 12.18
C ASP A 298 0.50 -6.93 12.05
N GLU A 299 0.30 -6.20 13.14
CA GLU A 299 0.30 -4.72 13.13
C GLU A 299 1.65 -4.17 12.63
N LEU A 300 2.78 -4.54 13.29
CA LEU A 300 4.15 -4.17 12.89
C LEU A 300 4.48 -4.55 11.43
N LYS A 301 3.94 -5.67 10.94
CA LYS A 301 4.08 -6.13 9.55
C LYS A 301 3.29 -5.25 8.58
N THR A 302 2.09 -4.78 8.93
CA THR A 302 1.38 -3.78 8.11
C THR A 302 2.07 -2.40 8.15
N GLU A 303 2.60 -1.97 9.30
CA GLU A 303 3.37 -0.72 9.41
C GLU A 303 4.62 -0.76 8.51
N ARG A 304 5.38 -1.86 8.58
CA ARG A 304 6.53 -2.13 7.68
C ARG A 304 6.14 -1.98 6.22
N ASP A 305 5.02 -2.55 5.80
CA ASP A 305 4.59 -2.51 4.40
C ASP A 305 4.07 -1.12 3.98
N GLN A 306 3.46 -0.37 4.89
CA GLN A 306 3.17 1.05 4.68
C GLN A 306 4.44 1.89 4.55
N LEU A 307 5.44 1.67 5.41
CA LEU A 307 6.73 2.35 5.37
C LEU A 307 7.52 2.01 4.11
N ALA A 308 7.52 0.75 3.67
CA ALA A 308 8.12 0.33 2.40
C ALA A 308 7.44 1.00 1.19
N ARG A 309 6.10 1.13 1.20
CA ARG A 309 5.37 1.90 0.16
C ARG A 309 5.73 3.39 0.19
N LYS A 310 5.82 4.01 1.37
CA LYS A 310 6.24 5.41 1.56
C LYS A 310 7.68 5.63 1.08
N ALA A 311 8.62 4.73 1.40
CA ALA A 311 10.01 4.79 0.95
C ALA A 311 10.12 4.64 -0.58
N ASN A 312 9.40 3.69 -1.18
CA ASN A 312 9.34 3.52 -2.65
C ASN A 312 8.72 4.74 -3.36
N ALA A 313 7.79 5.45 -2.72
CA ALA A 313 7.27 6.72 -3.24
C ALA A 313 8.32 7.85 -3.12
N ALA A 314 9.00 7.97 -1.98
CA ALA A 314 10.06 8.95 -1.74
C ALA A 314 11.22 8.79 -2.73
N GLU A 315 11.66 7.56 -3.01
CA GLU A 315 12.72 7.29 -4.00
C GLU A 315 12.27 7.67 -5.42
N LYS A 316 11.01 7.41 -5.80
CA LYS A 316 10.46 7.88 -7.09
C LYS A 316 10.41 9.41 -7.18
N TYR A 317 10.12 10.12 -6.08
CA TYR A 317 10.20 11.58 -6.05
C TYR A 317 11.66 12.07 -6.11
N ARG A 318 12.61 11.40 -5.45
CA ARG A 318 14.04 11.70 -5.53
C ARG A 318 14.57 11.54 -6.95
N GLN A 319 14.19 10.48 -7.65
CA GLN A 319 14.54 10.24 -9.06
C GLN A 319 13.96 11.32 -9.99
N LYS A 320 12.69 11.71 -9.79
CA LYS A 320 12.09 12.83 -10.53
C LYS A 320 12.79 14.17 -10.28
N LEU A 321 13.15 14.45 -9.03
CA LEU A 321 13.88 15.66 -8.67
C LEU A 321 15.28 15.68 -9.29
N GLN A 322 16.00 14.55 -9.27
CA GLN A 322 17.30 14.41 -9.92
C GLN A 322 17.20 14.65 -11.43
N ALA A 323 16.24 14.01 -12.12
CA ALA A 323 16.00 14.26 -13.54
C ALA A 323 15.65 15.73 -13.83
N SER A 324 14.86 16.39 -12.97
CA SER A 324 14.56 17.82 -13.09
C SER A 324 15.81 18.70 -12.95
N GLN A 325 16.72 18.37 -12.02
CA GLN A 325 17.99 19.08 -11.86
C GLN A 325 18.92 18.85 -13.05
N ASP A 326 18.89 17.67 -13.68
CA ASP A 326 19.70 17.37 -14.86
C ASP A 326 19.17 18.10 -16.10
N PHE A 327 17.85 18.19 -16.29
CA PHE A 327 17.24 19.07 -17.30
C PHE A 327 17.50 20.56 -17.05
N GLU A 328 17.62 21.00 -15.80
CA GLU A 328 17.94 22.40 -15.48
C GLU A 328 19.42 22.73 -15.79
N LYS A 329 20.35 21.81 -15.53
CA LYS A 329 21.75 21.91 -15.98
C LYS A 329 21.84 21.95 -17.51
N GLU A 330 21.08 21.11 -18.20
CA GLU A 330 21.00 21.10 -19.67
C GLU A 330 20.47 22.43 -20.21
N ASN A 331 19.38 22.95 -19.64
CA ASN A 331 18.85 24.28 -19.98
C ASN A 331 19.87 25.39 -19.74
N GLN A 332 20.63 25.35 -18.65
CA GLN A 332 21.68 26.35 -18.40
C GLN A 332 22.85 26.22 -19.38
N SER A 333 23.22 24.99 -19.77
CA SER A 333 24.23 24.73 -20.81
C SER A 333 23.78 25.29 -22.16
N LEU A 334 22.54 25.02 -22.58
CA LEU A 334 21.95 25.55 -23.81
C LEU A 334 21.84 27.09 -23.78
N ARG A 335 21.47 27.69 -22.65
CA ARG A 335 21.47 29.16 -22.46
C ARG A 335 22.87 29.76 -22.61
N ASN A 336 23.90 29.11 -22.08
CA ASN A 336 25.28 29.53 -22.27
C ASN A 336 25.68 29.44 -23.75
N GLN A 337 25.42 28.31 -24.42
CA GLN A 337 25.69 28.14 -25.86
C GLN A 337 24.98 29.18 -26.73
N ILE A 338 23.71 29.50 -26.44
CA ILE A 338 22.97 30.56 -27.14
C ILE A 338 23.65 31.93 -26.96
N LYS A 339 24.12 32.24 -25.74
CA LYS A 339 24.84 33.49 -25.45
C LYS A 339 26.20 33.55 -26.18
N ASP A 340 26.92 32.44 -26.22
CA ASP A 340 28.21 32.34 -26.91
C ASP A 340 28.03 32.48 -28.42
N LEU A 341 27.00 31.85 -29.02
CA LEU A 341 26.63 32.02 -30.42
C LEU A 341 26.18 33.45 -30.74
N GLN A 342 25.42 34.10 -29.85
CA GLN A 342 25.06 35.51 -30.00
C GLN A 342 26.28 36.44 -29.97
N GLN A 343 27.27 36.15 -29.12
CA GLN A 343 28.53 36.89 -29.08
C GLN A 343 29.39 36.65 -30.33
N GLN A 344 29.43 35.41 -30.85
CA GLN A 344 30.10 35.09 -32.11
C GLN A 344 29.42 35.78 -33.31
N LEU A 345 28.09 35.82 -33.36
CA LEU A 345 27.35 36.54 -34.40
C LEU A 345 27.64 38.04 -34.37
N LYS A 346 27.60 38.66 -33.18
CA LYS A 346 27.92 40.08 -33.00
C LYS A 346 29.37 40.42 -33.37
N GLU A 347 30.30 39.51 -33.11
CA GLU A 347 31.69 39.64 -33.52
C GLU A 347 31.82 39.55 -35.05
N ALA A 348 31.18 38.57 -35.69
CA ALA A 348 31.14 38.44 -37.15
C ALA A 348 30.50 39.66 -37.83
N ASP A 349 29.39 40.19 -37.32
CA ASP A 349 28.75 41.44 -37.81
C ASP A 349 29.70 42.65 -37.70
N SER A 350 30.50 42.71 -36.63
CA SER A 350 31.50 43.78 -36.42
C SER A 350 32.67 43.65 -37.40
N GLN A 351 33.18 42.43 -37.60
CA GLN A 351 34.24 42.15 -38.57
C GLN A 351 33.78 42.39 -40.01
N GLN A 352 32.53 42.05 -40.34
CA GLN A 352 31.95 42.30 -41.66
C GLN A 352 31.84 43.80 -41.96
N LYS A 353 31.48 44.63 -40.96
CA LYS A 353 31.49 46.09 -41.10
C LYS A 353 32.89 46.62 -41.36
N TRP A 354 33.86 46.26 -40.53
CA TRP A 354 35.25 46.69 -40.70
C TRP A 354 35.84 46.25 -42.05
N ASN A 355 35.52 45.04 -42.51
CA ASN A 355 35.89 44.58 -43.85
C ASN A 355 35.24 45.45 -44.94
N SER A 356 33.94 45.79 -44.82
CA SER A 356 33.28 46.65 -45.81
C SER A 356 33.79 48.10 -45.82
N GLU A 357 34.14 48.65 -44.66
CA GLU A 357 34.78 49.97 -44.53
C GLU A 357 36.16 49.95 -45.22
N ARG A 358 36.95 48.89 -44.99
CA ARG A 358 38.24 48.65 -45.63
C ARG A 358 38.15 48.38 -47.13
N GLU A 359 37.08 47.72 -47.60
CA GLU A 359 36.82 47.54 -49.04
C GLU A 359 36.52 48.87 -49.75
N VAL A 360 35.79 49.78 -49.09
CA VAL A 360 35.59 51.15 -49.59
C VAL A 360 36.91 51.91 -49.64
N GLU A 361 37.72 51.87 -48.56
CA GLU A 361 39.05 52.51 -48.53
C GLU A 361 39.96 51.99 -49.67
N LEU A 362 39.97 50.67 -49.90
CA LEU A 362 40.72 50.03 -50.98
C LEU A 362 40.21 50.43 -52.38
N GLU A 363 38.90 50.62 -52.56
CA GLU A 363 38.35 51.11 -53.83
C GLU A 363 38.66 52.59 -54.07
N GLU A 364 38.71 53.42 -53.02
CA GLU A 364 39.19 54.80 -53.15
C GLU A 364 40.66 54.86 -53.54
N TYR A 365 41.53 54.03 -52.94
CA TYR A 365 42.93 53.92 -53.38
C TYR A 365 43.04 53.43 -54.83
N ARG A 366 42.26 52.41 -55.24
CA ARG A 366 42.21 51.96 -56.66
C ARG A 366 41.76 53.08 -57.61
N ARG A 367 40.86 53.96 -57.19
CA ARG A 367 40.37 55.08 -58.00
C ARG A 367 41.36 56.23 -58.12
N VAL A 368 42.21 56.44 -57.10
CA VAL A 368 43.18 57.54 -57.05
C VAL A 368 44.53 57.14 -57.65
N LEU A 369 44.99 55.89 -57.47
CA LEU A 369 46.30 55.42 -57.93
C LEU A 369 46.57 55.71 -59.43
N PRO A 370 45.65 55.42 -60.38
CA PRO A 370 45.89 55.71 -61.81
C PRO A 370 46.05 57.20 -62.13
N ARG A 371 45.48 58.10 -61.30
CA ARG A 371 45.68 59.55 -61.45
C ARG A 371 47.08 59.95 -61.02
N ILE A 372 47.55 59.42 -59.89
CA ILE A 372 48.92 59.65 -59.41
C ILE A 372 49.93 59.08 -60.42
N GLU A 373 49.68 57.89 -60.97
CA GLU A 373 50.49 57.29 -62.04
C GLU A 373 50.51 58.16 -63.31
N GLN A 374 49.36 58.70 -63.73
CA GLN A 374 49.26 59.65 -64.85
C GLN A 374 50.06 60.93 -64.55
N GLU A 375 49.83 61.58 -63.41
CA GLU A 375 50.53 62.80 -62.98
C GLU A 375 52.05 62.58 -62.90
N CYS A 376 52.50 61.42 -62.40
CA CYS A 376 53.92 61.04 -62.41
C CYS A 376 54.47 60.93 -63.84
N SER A 377 53.70 60.35 -64.77
CA SER A 377 54.12 60.25 -66.17
C SER A 377 54.16 61.61 -66.88
N GLU A 378 53.22 62.52 -66.56
CA GLU A 378 53.18 63.89 -67.09
C GLU A 378 54.35 64.72 -66.55
N ILE A 379 54.62 64.67 -65.25
CA ILE A 379 55.79 65.30 -64.62
C ILE A 379 57.09 64.72 -65.22
N GLN A 380 57.19 63.41 -65.44
CA GLN A 380 58.37 62.79 -66.03
C GLN A 380 58.57 63.19 -67.50
N ASN A 381 57.49 63.43 -68.25
CA ASN A 381 57.57 63.91 -69.64
C ASN A 381 57.92 65.41 -69.71
N LEU A 382 57.32 66.23 -68.84
CA LEU A 382 57.69 67.65 -68.68
C LEU A 382 59.16 67.79 -68.26
N LYS A 383 59.64 66.94 -67.35
CA LYS A 383 61.05 66.86 -66.96
C LYS A 383 61.96 66.61 -68.17
N LYS A 384 61.69 65.56 -68.97
CA LYS A 384 62.47 65.27 -70.20
C LYS A 384 62.47 66.45 -71.18
N GLN A 385 61.33 67.14 -71.32
CA GLN A 385 61.21 68.31 -72.19
C GLN A 385 62.03 69.50 -71.68
N LEU A 386 62.04 69.75 -70.37
CA LEU A 386 62.88 70.77 -69.74
C LEU A 386 64.37 70.41 -69.80
N GLU A 387 64.74 69.15 -69.62
CA GLU A 387 66.11 68.66 -69.78
C GLU A 387 66.60 68.86 -71.23
N PHE A 388 65.79 68.52 -72.23
CA PHE A 388 66.10 68.78 -73.64
C PHE A 388 66.25 70.29 -73.94
N ASN A 389 65.30 71.11 -73.48
CA ASN A 389 65.36 72.57 -73.66
C ASN A 389 66.59 73.19 -72.97
N ASN A 390 66.95 72.71 -71.77
CA ASN A 390 68.13 73.17 -71.04
C ASN A 390 69.43 72.76 -71.75
N HIS A 391 69.50 71.54 -72.29
CA HIS A 391 70.63 71.09 -73.09
C HIS A 391 70.79 71.92 -74.37
N ALA A 392 69.70 72.15 -75.12
CA ALA A 392 69.72 72.98 -76.33
C ALA A 392 70.03 74.48 -76.05
N LEU A 393 69.66 74.99 -74.87
CA LEU A 393 70.09 76.33 -74.43
C LEU A 393 71.57 76.36 -74.02
N THR A 394 72.06 75.30 -73.37
CA THR A 394 73.49 75.17 -73.00
C THR A 394 74.37 75.03 -74.24
N GLU A 395 73.95 74.27 -75.24
CA GLU A 395 74.60 74.15 -76.54
C GLU A 395 74.63 75.50 -77.29
N ARG A 396 73.51 76.24 -77.31
CA ARG A 396 73.47 77.60 -77.88
C ARG A 396 74.36 78.59 -77.13
N LEU A 397 74.42 78.49 -75.82
CA LEU A 397 75.30 79.30 -74.98
C LEU A 397 76.75 78.98 -75.30
N SER A 398 77.16 77.69 -75.30
CA SER A 398 78.50 77.25 -75.70
C SER A 398 78.89 77.76 -77.09
N ASN A 399 78.02 77.64 -78.08
CA ASN A 399 78.27 78.16 -79.43
C ASN A 399 78.44 79.70 -79.47
N ALA A 400 77.69 80.44 -78.63
CA ALA A 400 77.82 81.89 -78.50
C ALA A 400 79.07 82.30 -77.69
N GLU A 401 79.49 81.49 -76.72
CA GLU A 401 80.74 81.70 -75.98
C GLU A 401 81.97 81.40 -76.85
N GLU A 402 81.97 80.32 -77.64
CA GLU A 402 83.00 80.08 -78.65
C GLU A 402 83.05 81.20 -79.69
N GLN A 403 81.91 81.75 -80.11
CA GLN A 403 81.90 82.87 -81.04
C GLN A 403 82.45 84.14 -80.37
N ARG A 404 82.07 84.42 -79.13
CA ARG A 404 82.65 85.51 -78.33
C ARG A 404 84.17 85.33 -78.19
N GLU A 405 84.67 84.11 -77.94
CA GLU A 405 86.11 83.84 -77.86
C GLU A 405 86.83 84.04 -79.20
N ARG A 406 86.21 83.69 -80.33
CA ARG A 406 86.73 84.02 -81.67
C ARG A 406 86.76 85.53 -81.90
N ASP A 407 85.72 86.24 -81.50
CA ASP A 407 85.60 87.69 -81.66
C ASP A 407 86.58 88.43 -80.71
N ASP A 408 86.75 87.98 -79.47
CA ASP A 408 87.72 88.50 -78.50
C ASP A 408 89.17 88.21 -78.94
N ALA A 409 89.44 87.05 -79.55
CA ALA A 409 90.72 86.74 -80.17
C ALA A 409 91.02 87.66 -81.36
N LEU A 410 90.04 87.87 -82.26
CA LEU A 410 90.15 88.80 -83.38
C LEU A 410 90.30 90.26 -82.91
N ILE A 411 89.58 90.68 -81.88
CA ILE A 411 89.73 92.00 -81.24
C ILE A 411 91.11 92.12 -80.60
N SER A 412 91.67 91.05 -80.05
CA SER A 412 93.03 91.03 -79.50
C SER A 412 94.09 91.13 -80.59
N GLU A 413 93.95 90.39 -81.69
CA GLU A 413 94.79 90.50 -82.89
C GLU A 413 94.71 91.92 -83.48
N LEU A 414 93.51 92.50 -83.61
CA LEU A 414 93.33 93.87 -84.10
C LEU A 414 93.92 94.92 -83.14
N ARG A 415 93.83 94.72 -81.82
CA ARG A 415 94.49 95.58 -80.81
C ARG A 415 96.00 95.44 -80.83
N GLU A 416 96.53 94.25 -81.12
CA GLU A 416 97.95 94.03 -81.35
C GLU A 416 98.40 94.69 -82.65
N ARG A 417 97.63 94.55 -83.74
CA ARG A 417 97.86 95.23 -85.02
C ARG A 417 97.85 96.76 -84.91
N VAL A 418 96.94 97.32 -84.11
CA VAL A 418 96.94 98.76 -83.77
C VAL A 418 98.20 99.11 -82.97
N ARG A 419 98.58 98.31 -81.96
CA ARG A 419 99.81 98.50 -81.17
C ARG A 419 101.10 98.39 -81.99
N GLU A 420 101.12 97.57 -83.05
CA GLU A 420 102.23 97.48 -84.02
C GLU A 420 102.31 98.73 -84.92
N LEU A 421 101.17 99.34 -85.24
CA LEU A 421 101.10 100.57 -86.04
C LEU A 421 101.34 101.84 -85.19
N GLU A 422 100.97 101.82 -83.90
CA GLU A 422 101.08 102.93 -82.94
C GLU A 422 102.39 102.86 -82.13
N GLY A 423 103.51 103.12 -82.80
CA GLY A 423 104.85 103.04 -82.23
C GLY A 423 105.23 104.09 -81.16
N SER A 424 104.71 103.96 -79.93
CA SER A 424 105.31 104.45 -78.66
C SER A 424 105.28 105.98 -78.37
N PRO A 425 105.27 106.46 -77.11
CA PRO A 425 104.65 105.92 -75.87
C PRO A 425 103.78 106.96 -75.10
N GLY A 426 102.81 106.52 -74.27
CA GLY A 426 102.15 107.42 -73.31
C GLY A 426 101.01 106.81 -72.46
N SER A 427 101.17 106.81 -71.13
CA SER A 427 100.15 106.47 -70.11
C SER A 427 99.27 107.71 -69.79
N PRO A 428 98.05 107.62 -69.16
CA PRO A 428 97.67 106.62 -68.13
C PRO A 428 96.20 106.12 -68.06
N SER A 429 96.02 105.09 -67.22
CA SER A 429 94.88 104.74 -66.34
C SER A 429 93.46 105.29 -66.59
N LEU A 430 92.47 104.37 -66.67
CA LEU A 430 91.17 104.56 -65.99
C LEU A 430 90.50 103.22 -65.59
N THR A 431 89.81 103.28 -64.46
CA THR A 431 89.18 102.25 -63.60
C THR A 431 88.19 101.24 -64.23
N PRO A 432 88.03 100.02 -63.66
CA PRO A 432 86.90 99.13 -63.93
C PRO A 432 85.68 99.35 -62.99
N GLY A 433 84.47 99.28 -63.54
CA GLY A 433 83.27 98.90 -62.79
C GLY A 433 83.14 97.36 -62.72
N THR A 434 82.60 96.69 -61.70
CA THR A 434 81.60 97.11 -60.69
C THR A 434 80.31 97.55 -61.38
N GLU A 435 79.15 96.91 -61.18
CA GLU A 435 78.54 96.54 -59.89
C GLU A 435 78.02 95.09 -59.79
N THR A 436 77.90 94.63 -58.54
CA THR A 436 76.95 93.58 -58.15
C THR A 436 75.82 94.20 -57.33
N PRO A 437 74.54 93.84 -57.56
CA PRO A 437 73.47 94.07 -56.60
C PRO A 437 73.14 92.79 -55.84
N LYS A 438 73.19 92.85 -54.50
CA LYS A 438 72.45 91.90 -53.64
C LYS A 438 70.96 92.19 -53.78
N LEU A 439 70.11 91.16 -53.65
CA LEU A 439 68.75 91.35 -53.15
C LEU A 439 68.64 90.87 -51.71
N GLU A 440 68.32 91.81 -50.82
CA GLU A 440 67.48 91.54 -49.65
C GLU A 440 66.06 91.22 -50.16
N GLY A 441 65.16 90.54 -49.45
CA GLY A 441 65.21 90.07 -48.06
C GLY A 441 63.77 89.73 -47.62
N THR A 442 63.22 88.62 -48.13
CA THR A 442 61.79 88.28 -47.96
C THR A 442 61.46 87.49 -46.70
N LEU A 443 62.41 86.74 -46.14
CA LEU A 443 62.19 85.77 -45.06
C LEU A 443 61.62 86.37 -43.76
N GLN A 444 61.79 87.68 -43.52
CA GLN A 444 61.32 88.33 -42.29
C GLN A 444 59.79 88.22 -42.11
N LYS A 445 59.02 88.34 -43.20
CA LYS A 445 57.54 88.28 -43.14
C LYS A 445 57.00 86.88 -42.85
N ASP A 446 57.70 85.85 -43.31
CA ASP A 446 57.23 84.47 -43.17
C ASP A 446 57.33 84.01 -41.71
N PHE A 447 58.36 84.44 -40.97
CA PHE A 447 58.47 84.19 -39.53
C PHE A 447 57.38 84.90 -38.70
N GLU A 448 57.05 86.15 -39.02
CA GLU A 448 55.97 86.89 -38.35
C GLU A 448 54.59 86.24 -38.62
N ALA A 449 54.34 85.80 -39.85
CA ALA A 449 53.10 85.10 -40.22
C ALA A 449 52.93 83.76 -39.49
N ILE A 450 54.00 83.01 -39.27
CA ILE A 450 53.98 81.75 -38.51
C ILE A 450 53.68 82.02 -37.03
N GLY A 451 54.34 83.00 -36.40
CA GLY A 451 54.16 83.32 -34.98
C GLY A 451 52.74 83.75 -34.61
N VAL A 452 52.07 84.52 -35.48
CA VAL A 452 50.65 84.87 -35.31
C VAL A 452 49.77 83.61 -35.36
N LYS A 453 50.02 82.71 -36.33
CA LYS A 453 49.20 81.50 -36.52
C LYS A 453 49.37 80.48 -35.37
N GLU A 454 50.57 80.34 -34.83
CA GLU A 454 50.81 79.53 -33.62
C GLU A 454 50.11 80.12 -32.39
N SER A 455 50.12 81.45 -32.25
CA SER A 455 49.42 82.15 -31.15
C SER A 455 47.91 81.89 -31.20
N GLN A 456 47.33 81.93 -32.40
CA GLN A 456 45.90 81.74 -32.63
C GLN A 456 45.45 80.29 -32.34
N LEU A 457 46.24 79.31 -32.76
CA LEU A 457 46.02 77.88 -32.44
C LEU A 457 46.16 77.59 -30.93
N LYS A 458 46.98 78.34 -30.19
CA LYS A 458 47.09 78.20 -28.73
C LYS A 458 45.85 78.72 -27.99
N SER A 459 45.25 79.82 -28.43
CA SER A 459 43.96 80.27 -27.89
C SER A 459 42.84 79.27 -28.15
N GLU A 460 42.74 78.74 -29.37
CA GLU A 460 41.73 77.76 -29.77
C GLU A 460 41.84 76.44 -28.97
N ASN A 461 43.07 75.96 -28.72
CA ASN A 461 43.30 74.79 -27.87
C ASN A 461 42.92 75.04 -26.39
N GLU A 462 43.20 76.21 -25.82
CA GLU A 462 42.78 76.54 -24.44
C GLU A 462 41.28 76.80 -24.30
N GLU A 463 40.57 77.11 -25.39
CA GLU A 463 39.11 77.24 -25.42
C GLU A 463 38.44 75.85 -25.50
N LEU A 464 38.86 75.00 -26.46
CA LEU A 464 38.41 73.60 -26.56
C LEU A 464 38.68 72.80 -25.28
N LYS A 465 39.82 73.05 -24.63
CA LYS A 465 40.20 72.38 -23.36
C LYS A 465 39.29 72.77 -22.20
N LYS A 466 38.82 74.03 -22.14
CA LYS A 466 37.80 74.48 -21.18
C LYS A 466 36.43 73.90 -21.50
N GLU A 467 36.08 73.74 -22.78
CA GLU A 467 34.84 73.08 -23.19
C GLU A 467 34.83 71.59 -22.79
N VAL A 468 35.95 70.89 -22.99
CA VAL A 468 36.14 69.51 -22.50
C VAL A 468 36.08 69.43 -20.95
N GLU A 469 36.60 70.43 -20.24
CA GLU A 469 36.54 70.48 -18.77
C GLU A 469 35.14 70.84 -18.23
N LEU A 470 34.36 71.66 -18.97
CA LEU A 470 32.93 71.92 -18.70
C LEU A 470 32.04 70.71 -19.00
N LEU A 471 32.34 69.94 -20.03
CA LEU A 471 31.64 68.68 -20.36
C LEU A 471 32.01 67.54 -19.38
N LYS A 472 33.05 67.71 -18.56
CA LYS A 472 33.49 66.75 -17.56
C LYS A 472 32.95 67.13 -16.17
N GLY A 473 31.65 66.85 -15.99
CA GLY A 473 30.90 67.16 -14.75
C GLY A 473 31.59 66.69 -13.45
N PRO A 474 31.24 67.32 -12.31
CA PRO A 474 32.05 67.29 -11.09
C PRO A 474 32.29 65.88 -10.55
N SER A 475 33.56 65.56 -10.32
CA SER A 475 33.96 64.31 -9.66
C SER A 475 33.54 64.32 -8.19
N VAL A 476 32.41 63.70 -7.89
CA VAL A 476 31.92 63.53 -6.52
C VAL A 476 32.93 62.70 -5.71
N SER A 477 33.29 63.20 -4.52
CA SER A 477 34.21 62.52 -3.62
C SER A 477 33.63 61.19 -3.14
N ILE A 478 34.41 60.12 -3.23
CA ILE A 478 34.00 58.77 -2.84
C ILE A 478 34.01 58.69 -1.30
N GLY A 479 32.85 58.95 -0.69
CA GLY A 479 32.69 58.98 0.78
C GLY A 479 31.36 58.43 1.31
N SER A 480 30.23 58.70 0.66
CA SER A 480 28.91 58.26 1.16
C SER A 480 27.81 57.95 0.09
N PRO A 481 28.07 57.26 -1.05
CA PRO A 481 27.06 57.19 -2.12
C PRO A 481 25.92 56.18 -1.88
N LEU A 482 26.09 55.20 -0.99
CA LEU A 482 25.31 53.96 -0.99
C LEU A 482 23.84 54.14 -0.56
N GLU A 483 23.57 54.97 0.46
CA GLU A 483 22.19 55.18 0.96
C GLU A 483 21.36 56.05 0.00
N GLY A 484 21.89 57.19 -0.45
CA GLY A 484 21.19 58.06 -1.40
C GLY A 484 20.87 57.38 -2.74
N PHE A 485 21.71 56.43 -3.18
CA PHE A 485 21.43 55.62 -4.38
C PHE A 485 20.27 54.63 -4.15
N SER A 486 20.13 54.09 -2.93
CA SER A 486 19.02 53.21 -2.56
C SER A 486 17.69 53.97 -2.45
N GLU A 487 17.71 55.20 -1.93
CA GLU A 487 16.52 56.03 -1.76
C GLU A 487 15.99 56.53 -3.13
N ALA A 488 16.87 57.12 -3.96
CA ALA A 488 16.51 57.55 -5.32
C ALA A 488 16.07 56.38 -6.23
N PHE A 489 16.65 55.19 -6.07
CA PHE A 489 16.19 53.98 -6.77
C PHE A 489 14.79 53.54 -6.29
N GLY A 490 14.50 53.65 -4.99
CA GLY A 490 13.19 53.39 -4.41
C GLY A 490 12.10 54.33 -4.96
N GLU A 491 12.37 55.64 -4.97
CA GLU A 491 11.46 56.64 -5.57
C GLU A 491 11.23 56.37 -7.05
N THR A 492 12.30 56.10 -7.82
CA THR A 492 12.23 55.77 -9.25
C THR A 492 11.37 54.52 -9.49
N LEU A 493 11.53 53.48 -8.67
CA LEU A 493 10.74 52.25 -8.76
C LEU A 493 9.26 52.49 -8.43
N GLN A 494 8.97 53.31 -7.40
CA GLN A 494 7.61 53.65 -7.00
C GLN A 494 6.90 54.50 -8.07
N GLN A 495 7.61 55.44 -8.69
CA GLN A 495 7.10 56.25 -9.81
C GLN A 495 6.91 55.40 -11.08
N ALA A 496 7.79 54.44 -11.35
CA ALA A 496 7.62 53.45 -12.42
C ALA A 496 6.40 52.53 -12.18
N ARG A 497 6.14 52.13 -10.92
CA ARG A 497 4.92 51.37 -10.56
C ARG A 497 3.65 52.18 -10.75
N ALA A 498 3.64 53.45 -10.35
CA ALA A 498 2.49 54.35 -10.51
C ALA A 498 2.15 54.65 -11.99
N ASN A 499 3.15 54.68 -12.88
CA ASN A 499 2.99 54.97 -14.30
C ASN A 499 2.82 53.71 -15.19
N SER A 500 2.71 52.51 -14.60
CA SER A 500 2.70 51.24 -15.34
C SER A 500 1.29 50.69 -15.56
N SER A 501 1.07 50.12 -16.76
CA SER A 501 -0.16 49.37 -17.11
C SER A 501 -0.12 47.89 -16.70
N GLN A 502 0.93 47.43 -16.01
CA GLN A 502 1.07 46.05 -15.55
C GLN A 502 0.25 45.78 -14.29
N SER A 503 -0.25 44.54 -14.14
CA SER A 503 -1.08 44.14 -12.99
C SER A 503 -0.28 44.10 -11.68
N ASP A 504 -0.99 44.17 -10.54
CA ASP A 504 -0.37 44.00 -9.21
C ASP A 504 0.31 42.63 -9.03
N GLU A 505 -0.07 41.61 -9.81
CA GLU A 505 0.58 40.29 -9.79
C GLU A 505 1.97 40.35 -10.42
N TYR A 506 2.16 41.11 -11.50
CA TYR A 506 3.49 41.38 -12.08
C TYR A 506 4.39 42.07 -11.05
N TRP A 507 3.88 43.08 -10.34
CA TRP A 507 4.65 43.80 -9.33
C TRP A 507 4.99 42.94 -8.10
N LYS A 508 4.07 42.08 -7.64
CA LYS A 508 4.37 41.08 -6.59
C LYS A 508 5.44 40.08 -7.03
N LEU A 509 5.40 39.63 -8.29
CA LEU A 509 6.41 38.72 -8.84
C LEU A 509 7.78 39.40 -8.98
N TYR A 510 7.82 40.67 -9.41
CA TYR A 510 9.03 41.48 -9.44
C TYR A 510 9.63 41.67 -8.03
N GLU A 511 8.79 41.99 -7.03
CA GLU A 511 9.20 42.15 -5.64
C GLU A 511 9.77 40.83 -5.06
N GLN A 512 9.13 39.69 -5.33
CA GLN A 512 9.67 38.36 -4.99
C GLN A 512 11.01 38.09 -5.69
N PHE A 513 11.13 38.40 -6.99
CA PHE A 513 12.37 38.20 -7.76
C PHE A 513 13.54 39.04 -7.19
N THR A 514 13.31 40.32 -6.89
CA THR A 514 14.33 41.17 -6.23
C THR A 514 14.68 40.69 -4.81
N SER A 515 13.72 40.15 -4.04
CA SER A 515 13.98 39.53 -2.74
C SER A 515 14.88 38.29 -2.86
N VAL A 516 14.69 37.47 -3.89
CA VAL A 516 15.55 36.31 -4.18
C VAL A 516 16.96 36.76 -4.60
N LEU A 517 17.07 37.78 -5.46
CA LEU A 517 18.38 38.34 -5.87
C LEU A 517 19.16 38.91 -4.67
N LYS A 518 18.49 39.61 -3.74
CA LYS A 518 19.12 40.11 -2.51
C LYS A 518 19.68 38.96 -1.66
N LYS A 519 18.88 37.91 -1.42
CA LYS A 519 19.31 36.71 -0.67
C LYS A 519 20.46 35.95 -1.36
N LEU A 520 20.50 35.96 -2.70
CA LEU A 520 21.60 35.39 -3.47
C LEU A 520 22.91 36.14 -3.25
N ALA A 521 22.87 37.48 -3.21
CA ALA A 521 24.03 38.32 -2.90
C ALA A 521 24.51 38.09 -1.45
N GLU A 522 23.59 38.11 -0.47
CA GLU A 522 23.90 37.83 0.94
C GLU A 522 24.55 36.45 1.13
N ALA A 523 24.08 35.43 0.40
CA ALA A 523 24.68 34.10 0.41
C ALA A 523 26.05 34.03 -0.28
N GLN A 524 26.27 34.81 -1.35
CA GLN A 524 27.56 34.90 -2.05
C GLN A 524 28.62 35.60 -1.16
N ASP A 525 28.26 36.68 -0.46
CA ASP A 525 29.17 37.34 0.48
C ASP A 525 29.56 36.40 1.63
N ALA A 526 28.60 35.65 2.19
CA ALA A 526 28.87 34.63 3.21
C ALA A 526 29.77 33.48 2.68
N LEU A 527 29.59 33.08 1.41
CA LEU A 527 30.44 32.10 0.75
C LEU A 527 31.89 32.63 0.59
N ASP A 528 32.06 33.89 0.21
CA ASP A 528 33.39 34.48 0.02
C ASP A 528 34.08 34.86 1.34
N VAL A 529 33.33 35.14 2.41
CA VAL A 529 33.86 35.19 3.79
C VAL A 529 34.34 33.81 4.25
N THR A 530 33.54 32.75 4.07
CA THR A 530 33.94 31.40 4.50
C THR A 530 35.11 30.83 3.70
N LYS A 531 35.22 31.14 2.40
CA LYS A 531 36.42 30.86 1.58
C LYS A 531 37.68 31.54 2.14
N ARG A 532 37.60 32.82 2.56
CA ARG A 532 38.74 33.53 3.16
C ARG A 532 39.20 32.80 4.42
N SER A 533 38.31 32.59 5.39
CA SER A 533 38.67 31.89 6.65
C SER A 533 39.20 30.46 6.43
N LEU A 534 38.72 29.75 5.41
CA LEU A 534 39.24 28.43 5.05
C LEU A 534 40.66 28.52 4.49
N ASN A 535 40.94 29.53 3.66
CA ASN A 535 42.25 29.75 3.05
C ASN A 535 43.27 30.22 4.10
N ASP A 536 42.86 31.09 5.02
CA ASP A 536 43.67 31.57 6.15
C ASP A 536 44.08 30.37 7.03
N ALA A 537 43.13 29.53 7.46
CA ALA A 537 43.40 28.31 8.20
C ALA A 537 44.29 27.29 7.44
N LEU A 538 44.22 27.27 6.09
CA LEU A 538 45.10 26.45 5.25
C LEU A 538 46.54 26.97 5.22
N THR A 539 46.75 28.28 5.45
CA THR A 539 48.10 28.88 5.56
C THR A 539 48.70 28.69 6.96
N GLU A 540 47.90 28.79 8.04
CA GLU A 540 48.37 28.48 9.40
C GLU A 540 48.76 26.99 9.58
N GLY A 541 48.15 26.09 8.80
CA GLY A 541 48.41 24.65 8.85
C GLY A 541 49.74 24.15 8.27
N LYS A 542 50.71 25.02 7.92
CA LYS A 542 51.95 24.63 7.22
C LYS A 542 53.25 25.16 7.86
N TRP A 543 54.13 24.20 8.20
CA TRP A 543 55.43 24.33 8.90
C TRP A 543 55.33 24.68 10.40
N PRO A 544 56.31 24.27 11.23
CA PRO A 544 57.65 23.78 10.88
C PRO A 544 57.84 22.25 10.84
N GLN A 545 58.32 21.73 9.70
CA GLN A 545 59.26 20.60 9.75
C GLN A 545 60.63 21.15 10.18
N HIS A 546 61.15 20.73 11.35
CA HIS A 546 62.57 20.45 11.65
C HIS A 546 62.80 20.34 13.18
N ALA A 547 62.73 19.12 13.72
CA ALA A 547 63.30 18.79 15.04
C ALA A 547 63.48 17.27 15.18
N GLU A 548 64.72 16.77 15.05
CA GLU A 548 65.02 15.37 15.36
C GLU A 548 64.88 15.11 16.87
N ARG A 549 64.03 14.17 17.27
CA ARG A 549 64.09 13.58 18.63
C ARG A 549 63.91 12.07 18.58
N LYS A 550 65.05 11.36 18.61
CA LYS A 550 65.12 9.93 18.91
C LYS A 550 64.40 9.66 20.24
N LYS A 551 63.50 8.66 20.27
CA LYS A 551 62.91 8.13 21.51
C LYS A 551 63.24 6.66 21.66
N THR A 552 64.05 6.35 22.66
CA THR A 552 64.40 5.00 23.08
C THR A 552 63.19 4.31 23.72
N ILE A 553 62.98 3.02 23.44
CA ILE A 553 61.98 2.19 24.12
C ILE A 553 62.73 1.27 25.11
N PRO A 554 62.41 1.28 26.42
CA PRO A 554 63.03 0.39 27.38
C PRO A 554 62.44 -1.03 27.31
N LEU A 555 63.31 -2.04 27.38
CA LEU A 555 62.96 -3.45 27.41
C LEU A 555 62.53 -3.88 28.82
N ILE A 556 61.45 -4.65 28.95
CA ILE A 556 61.06 -5.30 30.21
C ILE A 556 61.04 -6.83 29.99
N HIS A 557 61.68 -7.57 30.91
CA HIS A 557 61.81 -9.03 30.88
C HIS A 557 61.69 -9.59 32.30
N SER A 558 60.54 -10.19 32.63
CA SER A 558 60.21 -10.90 33.88
C SER A 558 58.73 -11.33 33.78
N GLN A 559 58.28 -12.55 34.13
CA GLN A 559 58.93 -13.77 34.63
C GLN A 559 58.07 -15.00 34.23
N LEU A 560 58.55 -16.22 34.47
CA LEU A 560 57.89 -17.49 34.09
C LEU A 560 56.62 -17.80 34.90
N LYS A 561 55.60 -18.39 34.24
CA LYS A 561 55.20 -19.80 34.46
C LYS A 561 54.05 -20.28 33.56
N LEU A 562 54.25 -21.43 32.91
CA LEU A 562 53.19 -22.35 32.49
C LEU A 562 52.76 -23.22 33.68
N PRO A 563 51.55 -23.81 33.62
CA PRO A 563 51.52 -25.27 33.56
C PRO A 563 50.68 -25.80 32.38
N THR A 564 50.96 -27.04 31.99
CA THR A 564 50.37 -27.71 30.82
C THR A 564 49.18 -28.61 31.17
N GLY A 565 48.16 -28.61 30.31
CA GLY A 565 47.72 -29.87 29.69
C GLY A 565 46.26 -30.34 29.86
N ARG A 566 45.90 -31.24 28.93
CA ARG A 566 44.74 -32.15 28.89
C ARG A 566 43.34 -31.56 28.61
N VAL A 567 43.09 -31.42 27.32
CA VAL A 567 42.04 -32.16 26.58
C VAL A 567 41.24 -33.18 27.41
N SER A 568 39.92 -33.10 27.34
CA SER A 568 39.03 -34.27 27.28
C SER A 568 37.67 -33.85 26.70
N THR A 569 37.13 -34.67 25.78
CA THR A 569 35.80 -34.56 25.11
C THR A 569 35.40 -33.19 24.59
#